data_AF-A0A7G7KGS2-F1
#
_entry.id   AF-A0A7G7KGS2-F1
#
_cell.length_a   1.000
_cell.length_b   1.000
_cell.length_c   1.000
_cell.angle_alpha   90.00
_cell.angle_beta   90.00
_cell.angle_gamma   90.00
#
_symmetry.space_group_name_H-M   'P 1'
#
loop_
_entity.id
_entity.type
_entity.pdbx_description
1 polymer ?
#
loop_
_entity_poly.entity_id
_entity_poly.type
_entity_poly.pdbx_seq_one_letter_code
_entity_poly.pdbx_strand_id
1 'polypeptide(L)'
;MRRLTRSHPLLGWLKLEGRDYQVTLDKLIEERDREDNPENSGPAPAFIEWVWHKQLPALVKSDFYKNQIMQAIDSKQERINALQEQIRRQAGALQEEAALIAIERLRLLEVLDGTEHDGGGA
;
A
#
# COMPACT_ATOMS: atom_id res chain seq x y z
N MET A 1 1.62 -14.94 -34.13
CA MET A 1 2.93 -14.34 -33.78
C MET A 1 2.81 -13.75 -32.38
N ARG A 2 3.54 -14.26 -31.36
CA ARG A 2 3.52 -13.67 -30.02
C ARG A 2 4.18 -12.28 -30.11
N ARG A 3 3.42 -11.21 -29.84
CA ARG A 3 4.01 -9.87 -29.72
C ARG A 3 4.96 -9.88 -28.53
N LEU A 4 6.20 -9.45 -28.73
CA LEU A 4 7.17 -9.35 -27.64
C LEU A 4 6.75 -8.16 -26.75
N THR A 5 6.31 -8.45 -25.52
CA THR A 5 5.91 -7.44 -24.54
C THR A 5 6.92 -7.39 -23.40
N ARG A 6 7.15 -6.20 -22.81
CA ARG A 6 8.05 -6.00 -21.66
C ARG A 6 7.31 -5.32 -20.50
N SER A 7 7.75 -5.56 -19.27
CA SER A 7 7.16 -4.89 -18.10
C SER A 7 7.48 -3.39 -18.12
N HIS A 8 6.48 -2.57 -17.79
CA HIS A 8 6.65 -1.14 -17.58
C HIS A 8 7.63 -0.89 -16.43
N PRO A 9 8.61 0.04 -16.56
CA PRO A 9 9.64 0.28 -15.56
C PRO A 9 9.09 0.78 -14.22
N LEU A 10 8.10 1.69 -14.22
CA LEU A 10 7.38 2.12 -13.03
C LEU A 10 6.28 1.14 -12.57
N LEU A 11 5.38 0.76 -13.49
CA LEU A 11 4.21 -0.05 -13.21
C LEU A 11 4.48 -1.52 -13.55
N GLY A 12 5.36 -2.20 -12.81
CA GLY A 12 5.87 -3.54 -13.17
C GLY A 12 4.85 -4.62 -13.57
N TRP A 13 3.58 -4.47 -13.16
CA TRP A 13 2.44 -5.30 -13.54
C TRP A 13 1.92 -5.06 -14.98
N LEU A 14 2.12 -3.87 -15.54
CA LEU A 14 1.69 -3.48 -16.88
C LEU A 14 2.69 -3.97 -17.92
N LYS A 15 2.25 -4.77 -18.89
CA LYS A 15 3.04 -5.18 -20.04
C LYS A 15 2.82 -4.22 -21.20
N LEU A 16 3.91 -3.67 -21.71
CA LEU A 16 3.97 -2.75 -22.85
C LEU A 16 4.33 -3.48 -24.13
N GLU A 17 3.69 -3.10 -25.23
CA GLU A 17 4.12 -3.47 -26.58
C GLU A 17 5.45 -2.77 -26.92
N GLY A 18 6.19 -3.31 -27.91
CA GLY A 18 7.55 -2.87 -28.21
C GLY A 18 7.71 -1.36 -28.43
N ARG A 19 6.80 -0.74 -29.18
CA ARG A 19 6.83 0.71 -29.43
C ARG A 19 6.57 1.51 -28.16
N ASP A 20 5.55 1.16 -27.40
CA ASP A 20 5.20 1.87 -26.17
C ASP A 20 6.28 1.70 -25.10
N TYR A 21 6.91 0.53 -25.03
CA TYR A 21 8.06 0.30 -24.17
C TYR A 21 9.24 1.19 -24.52
N GLN A 22 9.56 1.34 -25.81
CA GLN A 22 10.63 2.22 -26.26
C GLN A 22 10.35 3.68 -25.88
N VAL A 23 9.15 4.19 -26.18
CA VAL A 23 8.73 5.55 -25.80
C VAL A 23 8.82 5.77 -24.28
N THR A 24 8.45 4.77 -23.49
CA THR A 24 8.55 4.83 -22.02
C THR A 24 9.99 4.92 -21.55
N LEU A 25 10.87 4.12 -22.14
CA LEU A 25 12.28 4.07 -21.77
C LEU A 25 12.99 5.38 -22.16
N ASP A 26 12.71 5.90 -23.34
CA ASP A 26 13.25 7.19 -23.81
C ASP A 26 12.82 8.31 -22.86
N LYS A 27 11.53 8.33 -22.45
CA LYS A 27 11.01 9.32 -21.50
C LYS A 27 11.62 9.17 -20.11
N LEU A 28 11.86 7.95 -19.64
CA LEU A 28 12.52 7.69 -18.37
C LEU A 28 13.95 8.24 -18.35
N ILE A 29 14.71 8.02 -19.43
CA ILE A 29 16.08 8.52 -19.57
C ILE A 29 16.08 10.05 -19.67
N GLU A 30 15.19 10.63 -20.48
CA GLU A 30 15.05 12.09 -20.64
C GLU A 30 14.83 12.79 -19.29
N GLU A 31 13.91 12.30 -18.47
CA GLU A 31 13.62 12.94 -17.18
C GLU A 31 14.68 12.63 -16.11
N ARG A 32 15.34 11.47 -16.17
CA ARG A 32 16.50 11.19 -15.31
C ARG A 32 17.63 12.18 -15.58
N ASP A 33 17.91 12.47 -16.85
CA ASP A 33 19.00 13.38 -17.23
C ASP A 33 18.68 14.85 -16.90
N ARG A 34 17.42 15.18 -16.60
CA ARG A 34 16.96 16.48 -16.10
C ARG A 34 16.81 16.55 -14.59
N GLU A 35 16.96 15.44 -13.90
CA GLU A 35 16.86 15.40 -12.44
C GLU A 35 18.14 15.95 -11.84
N ASP A 36 18.02 17.12 -11.20
CA ASP A 36 19.14 17.81 -10.57
C ASP A 36 19.43 17.31 -9.14
N ASN A 37 18.53 16.52 -8.54
CA ASN A 37 18.73 15.97 -7.20
C ASN A 37 19.63 14.72 -7.22
N PRO A 38 20.89 14.81 -6.73
CA PRO A 38 21.83 13.69 -6.75
C PRO A 38 21.45 12.57 -5.77
N GLU A 39 20.60 12.84 -4.79
CA GLU A 39 20.16 11.86 -3.79
C GLU A 39 18.94 11.05 -4.26
N ASN A 40 18.37 11.36 -5.43
CA ASN A 40 17.25 10.61 -5.97
C ASN A 40 17.72 9.25 -6.49
N SER A 41 17.32 8.17 -5.83
CA SER A 41 17.62 6.78 -6.22
C SER A 41 16.53 6.13 -7.07
N GLY A 42 15.40 6.81 -7.26
CA GLY A 42 14.25 6.32 -8.04
C GLY A 42 14.09 7.01 -9.40
N PRO A 43 13.00 6.70 -10.12
CA PRO A 43 12.60 7.49 -11.29
C PRO A 43 12.38 8.96 -10.91
N ALA A 44 12.76 9.88 -11.79
CA ALA A 44 12.51 11.31 -11.62
C ALA A 44 11.00 11.58 -11.38
N PRO A 45 10.60 12.49 -10.46
CA PRO A 45 9.20 12.80 -10.21
C PRO A 45 8.44 13.22 -11.48
N ALA A 46 9.09 13.96 -12.38
CA ALA A 46 8.51 14.36 -13.66
C ALA A 46 8.14 13.16 -14.55
N PHE A 47 8.92 12.07 -14.51
CA PHE A 47 8.59 10.82 -15.20
C PHE A 47 7.35 10.17 -14.58
N ILE A 48 7.27 10.12 -13.25
CA ILE A 48 6.13 9.53 -12.53
C ILE A 48 4.84 10.28 -12.90
N GLU A 49 4.86 11.61 -12.83
CA GLU A 49 3.74 12.46 -13.22
C GLU A 49 3.33 12.24 -14.68
N TRP A 50 4.31 12.15 -15.58
CA TRP A 50 4.05 11.87 -17.00
C TRP A 50 3.36 10.51 -17.20
N VAL A 51 3.79 9.47 -16.49
CA VAL A 51 3.17 8.13 -16.58
C VAL A 51 1.69 8.21 -16.21
N TRP A 52 1.36 8.83 -15.09
CA TRP A 52 -0.01 8.89 -14.58
C TRP A 52 -0.92 9.84 -15.36
N HIS A 53 -0.42 11.01 -15.73
CA HIS A 53 -1.25 12.07 -16.31
C HIS A 53 -1.28 12.08 -17.84
N LYS A 54 -0.28 11.48 -18.50
CA LYS A 54 -0.20 11.47 -19.98
C LYS A 54 -0.21 10.07 -20.56
N GLN A 55 0.68 9.20 -20.07
CA GLN A 55 0.87 7.90 -20.69
C GLN A 55 -0.32 6.97 -20.47
N LEU A 56 -0.70 6.70 -19.21
CA LEU A 56 -1.80 5.78 -18.92
C LEU A 56 -3.13 6.19 -19.59
N PRO A 57 -3.55 7.47 -19.56
CA PRO A 57 -4.73 7.92 -20.29
C PRO A 57 -4.63 7.72 -21.82
N ALA A 58 -3.43 7.74 -22.39
CA ALA A 58 -3.23 7.43 -23.80
C ALA A 58 -3.32 5.91 -24.05
N LEU A 59 -2.67 5.10 -23.21
CA LEU A 59 -2.61 3.64 -23.36
C LEU A 59 -3.99 3.00 -23.17
N VAL A 60 -4.82 3.46 -22.23
CA VAL A 60 -6.13 2.86 -21.92
C VAL A 60 -7.12 2.90 -23.10
N LYS A 61 -6.83 3.70 -24.15
CA LYS A 61 -7.60 3.71 -25.41
C LYS A 61 -7.50 2.40 -26.19
N SER A 62 -6.48 1.58 -25.92
CA SER A 62 -6.34 0.23 -26.47
C SER A 62 -6.86 -0.81 -25.49
N ASP A 63 -7.68 -1.73 -25.97
CA ASP A 63 -8.26 -2.82 -25.16
C ASP A 63 -7.19 -3.69 -24.49
N PHE A 64 -6.02 -3.86 -25.13
CA PHE A 64 -4.90 -4.60 -24.57
C PHE A 64 -4.43 -4.02 -23.23
N TYR A 65 -4.34 -2.70 -23.14
CA TYR A 65 -3.92 -2.01 -21.92
C TYR A 65 -5.07 -1.87 -20.94
N LYS A 66 -6.27 -1.56 -21.44
CA LYS A 66 -7.48 -1.45 -20.62
C LYS A 66 -7.74 -2.72 -19.80
N ASN A 67 -7.62 -3.89 -20.42
CA ASN A 67 -7.83 -5.17 -19.74
C ASN A 67 -6.80 -5.41 -18.62
N GLN A 68 -5.53 -5.06 -18.83
CA GLN A 68 -4.50 -5.17 -17.80
C GLN A 68 -4.75 -4.21 -16.64
N ILE A 69 -5.19 -2.98 -16.93
CA ILE A 69 -5.55 -1.99 -15.90
C ILE A 69 -6.74 -2.48 -15.07
N MET A 70 -7.76 -3.04 -15.70
CA MET A 70 -8.91 -3.63 -15.00
C MET A 70 -8.46 -4.77 -14.06
N GLN A 71 -7.66 -5.71 -14.55
CA GLN A 71 -7.11 -6.80 -13.73
C GLN A 71 -6.28 -6.28 -12.55
N ALA A 72 -5.49 -5.21 -12.77
CA ALA A 72 -4.71 -4.59 -11.71
C ALA A 72 -5.58 -3.90 -10.66
N ILE A 73 -6.72 -3.31 -11.05
CA ILE A 73 -7.69 -2.74 -10.11
C ILE A 73 -8.28 -3.85 -9.24
N ASP A 74 -8.76 -4.94 -9.84
CA ASP A 74 -9.37 -6.06 -9.13
C ASP A 74 -8.38 -6.67 -8.13
N SER A 75 -7.16 -6.99 -8.59
CA SER A 75 -6.10 -7.55 -7.73
C SER A 75 -5.73 -6.62 -6.56
N LYS A 76 -5.70 -5.29 -6.79
CA LYS A 76 -5.44 -4.33 -5.72
C LYS A 76 -6.61 -4.27 -4.73
N GLN A 77 -7.85 -4.32 -5.21
CA GLN A 77 -9.02 -4.31 -4.34
C GLN A 77 -9.08 -5.56 -3.46
N GLU A 78 -8.78 -6.73 -4.01
CA GLU A 78 -8.64 -7.97 -3.23
C GLU A 78 -7.58 -7.83 -2.14
N ARG A 79 -6.42 -7.26 -2.47
CA ARG A 79 -5.36 -7.03 -1.49
C ARG A 79 -5.76 -6.05 -0.40
N ILE A 80 -6.47 -4.98 -0.75
CA ILE A 80 -7.02 -4.01 0.21
C ILE A 80 -7.97 -4.72 1.18
N ASN A 81 -8.91 -5.53 0.67
CA ASN A 81 -9.88 -6.24 1.49
C ASN A 81 -9.18 -7.21 2.46
N ALA A 82 -8.17 -7.95 1.98
CA ALA A 82 -7.40 -8.85 2.82
C ALA A 82 -6.65 -8.11 3.95
N LEU A 83 -6.06 -6.95 3.65
CA LEU A 83 -5.37 -6.13 4.65
C LEU A 83 -6.34 -5.55 5.69
N GLN A 84 -7.52 -5.09 5.26
CA GLN A 84 -8.55 -4.60 6.17
C GLN A 84 -9.03 -5.68 7.15
N GLU A 85 -9.23 -6.90 6.67
CA GLU A 85 -9.59 -8.03 7.51
C GLU A 85 -8.48 -8.36 8.52
N GLN A 86 -7.22 -8.34 8.09
CA GLN A 86 -6.09 -8.52 8.99
C GLN A 86 -6.05 -7.44 10.09
N ILE A 87 -6.27 -6.17 9.73
CA ILE A 87 -6.32 -5.06 10.68
C ILE A 87 -7.44 -5.26 11.70
N ARG A 88 -8.65 -5.64 11.25
CA ARG A 88 -9.79 -5.88 12.15
C ARG A 88 -9.49 -6.97 13.18
N ARG A 89 -8.89 -8.08 12.74
CA ARG A 89 -8.51 -9.19 13.63
C ARG A 89 -7.49 -8.75 14.67
N GLN A 90 -6.45 -8.04 14.25
CA GLN A 90 -5.42 -7.54 15.16
C GLN A 90 -5.99 -6.53 16.16
N ALA A 91 -6.82 -5.60 15.70
CA ALA A 91 -7.47 -4.63 16.57
C ALA A 91 -8.39 -5.32 17.60
N GLY A 92 -9.17 -6.31 17.18
CA GLY A 92 -10.03 -7.09 18.08
C GLY A 92 -9.23 -7.83 19.15
N ALA A 93 -8.13 -8.49 18.78
CA ALA A 93 -7.27 -9.19 19.73
C ALA A 93 -6.67 -8.24 20.78
N LEU A 94 -6.19 -7.06 20.35
CA LEU A 94 -5.65 -6.04 21.27
C LEU A 94 -6.73 -5.45 22.18
N GLN A 95 -7.97 -5.29 21.68
CA GLN A 95 -9.09 -4.83 22.49
C GLN A 95 -9.47 -5.85 23.57
N GLU A 96 -9.47 -7.14 23.23
CA GLU A 96 -9.73 -8.22 24.18
C GLU A 96 -8.64 -8.28 25.26
N GLU A 97 -7.37 -8.20 24.88
CA GLU A 97 -6.24 -8.13 25.81
C GLU A 97 -6.37 -6.93 26.78
N ALA A 98 -6.66 -5.73 26.24
CA ALA A 98 -6.87 -4.54 27.05
C ALA A 98 -8.07 -4.69 28.02
N ALA A 99 -9.15 -5.34 27.60
CA ALA A 99 -10.31 -5.60 28.46
C ALA A 99 -9.96 -6.56 29.61
N LEU A 100 -9.18 -7.62 29.34
CA LEU A 100 -8.71 -8.54 30.38
C LEU A 100 -7.83 -7.83 31.41
N ILE A 101 -6.88 -7.01 30.95
CA ILE A 101 -6.03 -6.18 31.82
C ILE A 101 -6.88 -5.21 32.67
N ALA A 102 -7.89 -4.59 32.06
CA ALA A 102 -8.79 -3.69 32.79
C ALA A 102 -9.59 -4.42 33.88
N ILE A 103 -10.07 -5.64 33.60
CA ILE A 103 -10.75 -6.49 34.59
C ILE A 103 -9.80 -6.85 35.74
N GLU A 104 -8.58 -7.28 35.43
CA GLU A 104 -7.57 -7.60 36.45
C GLU A 104 -7.26 -6.38 37.32
N ARG A 105 -7.07 -5.21 36.71
CA ARG A 105 -6.87 -3.95 37.43
C ARG A 105 -8.01 -3.64 38.39
N LEU A 106 -9.27 -3.81 37.96
CA LEU A 106 -10.44 -3.56 38.82
C LEU A 106 -10.45 -4.50 40.03
N ARG A 107 -10.17 -5.79 39.83
CA ARG A 107 -10.07 -6.76 40.93
C ARG A 107 -8.97 -6.39 41.93
N LEU A 108 -7.82 -5.93 41.44
CA LEU A 108 -6.73 -5.48 42.31
C LEU A 108 -7.11 -4.24 43.13
N LEU A 109 -7.88 -3.30 42.57
CA LEU A 109 -8.40 -2.15 43.30
C LEU A 109 -9.37 -2.56 44.41
N GLU A 110 -10.29 -3.49 44.13
CA GLU A 110 -11.22 -4.02 45.14
C GLU A 110 -10.49 -4.67 46.32
N VAL A 111 -9.38 -5.37 46.06
CA VAL A 111 -8.53 -5.94 47.11
C VAL A 111 -7.93 -4.85 47.99
N LEU A 112 -7.41 -3.77 47.37
CA LEU A 112 -6.82 -2.65 48.12
C LEU A 112 -7.89 -1.94 48.98
N ASP A 113 -9.05 -1.64 48.41
CA ASP A 113 -10.16 -1.00 49.14
C ASP A 113 -10.64 -1.87 50.32
N GLY A 114 -10.69 -3.19 50.14
CA GLY A 114 -11.02 -4.14 51.21
C GLY A 114 -9.99 -4.18 52.34
N THR A 115 -8.71 -3.95 52.04
CA THR A 115 -7.65 -3.90 53.06
C THR A 115 -7.64 -2.61 53.90
N GLU A 116 -8.28 -1.54 53.44
CA GLU A 116 -8.37 -0.28 54.20
C GLU A 116 -9.39 -0.34 55.35
N HIS A 117 -10.35 -1.28 55.34
CA HIS A 117 -11.35 -1.43 56.41
C HIS A 117 -10.89 -2.30 57.60
N ASP A 118 -9.89 -3.16 57.42
CA ASP A 118 -9.42 -4.09 58.47
C ASP A 118 -8.23 -3.54 59.31
N GLY A 119 -7.68 -2.37 58.95
CA GLY A 119 -6.55 -1.73 59.65
C GLY A 119 -6.90 -0.71 60.74
N GLY A 120 -8.19 -0.47 61.00
CA GLY A 120 -8.69 0.60 61.87
C GLY A 120 -9.16 0.17 63.26
N GLY A 121 -8.57 -0.87 63.86
CA GLY A 121 -9.00 -1.37 65.17
C GLY A 121 -7.92 -2.08 65.97
N ALA A 122 -7.03 -1.31 66.59
CA ALA A 122 -6.35 -1.66 67.86
C ALA A 122 -5.81 -0.40 68.52
#